data_AF-D3VQU1-F1
#
_entry.id   AF-D3VQU1-F1
#
_cell.length_a   1.000
_cell.length_b   1.000
_cell.length_c   1.000
_cell.angle_alpha   90.00
_cell.angle_beta   90.00
_cell.angle_gamma   90.00
#
_symmetry.space_group_name_H-M   'P 1'
#
loop_
_entity.id
_entity.type
_entity.pdbx_description
1 polymer ?
#
loop_
_entity_poly.entity_id
_entity_poly.type
_entity_poly.pdbx_seq_one_letter_code
_entity_poly.pdbx_strand_id
1 'polypeptide(L)'
;MTLNEKIKYINDNNFIKEKLNLHYFLLSLYSLFFTAFLVLIIFFSSKWDYSLGLMARISEKNPLGYLISFLVFFVIGLVAFGILFINCLMLILVNKVINYNMFRALRCLKIKLFFSAKFQILIKLNKGEDDLKPYELDFLAWVKNKGFVLSDSKAISYLYGNYWRRPKVWTFVANSSRAMLKDYEIYAGGTIFSKEPTRLKVKVNNQEMHFSLVKLIPDKYIKNKLVAKVPNSSWILASLTFKLMNTFLRLKKDKHSEELINMVERLFNDLTYIFNKKIVFKPKNHLDVFKSNYIFWFFDSYFSNSELFNFCDDMQKDEFLEFLNKFTNRFEYHNEVINYFKALFTGINSNDEFRIIVDTAIKLNSQNKHLNLTKRFRSVDGKINFMRDNYPEPITNELIKIHMYDFWKEGQKNNEIDSRIILLKEFNKALENNKTVKTPAK
;
A
#
# COMPACT_ATOMS: atom_id res chain seq x y z
N MET A 1 -19.86 0.91 5.98
CA MET A 1 -19.86 2.38 6.03
C MET A 1 -18.80 2.92 5.11
N THR A 2 -19.15 3.90 4.26
CA THR A 2 -18.22 4.64 3.39
C THR A 2 -17.22 5.45 4.23
N LEU A 3 -16.14 5.94 3.62
CA LEU A 3 -15.25 6.89 4.30
C LEU A 3 -15.98 8.16 4.74
N ASN A 4 -16.86 8.70 3.87
CA ASN A 4 -17.62 9.90 4.18
C ASN A 4 -18.61 9.67 5.34
N GLU A 5 -19.26 8.51 5.39
CA GLU A 5 -20.10 8.12 6.53
C GLU A 5 -19.29 7.99 7.82
N LYS A 6 -18.04 7.50 7.74
CA LYS A 6 -17.14 7.42 8.90
C LYS A 6 -16.73 8.81 9.38
N ILE A 7 -16.39 9.73 8.48
CA ILE A 7 -16.07 11.13 8.82
C ILE A 7 -17.29 11.80 9.44
N LYS A 8 -18.46 11.66 8.81
CA LYS A 8 -19.72 12.18 9.34
C LYS A 8 -20.01 11.64 10.74
N TYR A 9 -19.84 10.33 10.97
CA TYR A 9 -20.01 9.74 12.29
C TYR A 9 -19.08 10.36 13.35
N ILE A 10 -17.83 10.64 12.99
CA ILE A 10 -16.87 11.32 13.89
C ILE A 10 -17.37 12.72 14.29
N ASN A 11 -17.84 13.48 13.31
CA ASN A 11 -18.30 14.85 13.49
C ASN A 11 -19.62 14.90 14.27
N ASP A 12 -20.63 14.12 13.85
CA ASP A 12 -21.96 14.09 14.47
C ASP A 12 -21.92 13.67 15.95
N ASN A 13 -20.91 12.87 16.35
CA ASN A 13 -20.73 12.42 17.74
C ASN A 13 -19.72 13.29 18.52
N ASN A 14 -19.28 14.42 17.97
CA ASN A 14 -18.35 15.35 18.59
C ASN A 14 -17.08 14.67 19.12
N PHE A 15 -16.53 13.71 18.38
CA PHE A 15 -15.24 13.10 18.73
C PHE A 15 -14.07 14.06 18.50
N ILE A 16 -14.26 15.07 17.65
CA ILE A 16 -13.30 16.17 17.49
C ILE A 16 -13.61 17.26 18.51
N LYS A 17 -12.59 17.65 19.27
CA LYS A 17 -12.66 18.61 20.37
C LYS A 17 -11.69 19.74 20.09
N GLU A 18 -12.16 20.98 20.21
CA GLU A 18 -11.31 22.17 20.08
C GLU A 18 -10.22 22.23 21.15
N LYS A 19 -10.55 21.84 22.38
CA LYS A 19 -9.64 21.85 23.54
C LYS A 19 -9.60 20.48 24.22
N LEU A 20 -8.40 19.96 24.44
CA LEU A 20 -8.17 18.66 25.08
C LEU A 20 -7.76 18.77 26.56
N ASN A 21 -7.67 19.97 27.13
CA ASN A 21 -7.15 20.19 28.50
C ASN A 21 -7.85 19.33 29.55
N LEU A 22 -9.19 19.29 29.52
CA LEU A 22 -9.97 18.44 30.42
C LEU A 22 -9.60 16.95 30.27
N HIS A 23 -9.41 16.48 29.03
CA HIS A 23 -9.08 15.08 28.77
C HIS A 23 -7.67 14.72 29.24
N TYR A 24 -6.71 15.64 29.14
CA TYR A 24 -5.38 15.46 29.72
C TYR A 24 -5.43 15.41 31.25
N PHE A 25 -6.20 16.31 31.88
CA PHE A 25 -6.40 16.28 33.33
C PHE A 25 -7.03 14.96 33.79
N LEU A 26 -8.12 14.53 33.12
CA LEU A 26 -8.77 13.25 33.41
C LEU A 26 -7.85 12.06 33.16
N LEU A 27 -7.02 12.08 32.11
CA LEU A 27 -6.04 11.03 31.85
C LEU A 27 -5.06 10.88 33.02
N SER A 28 -4.52 11.99 33.54
CA SER A 28 -3.63 11.99 34.70
C SER A 28 -4.34 11.47 35.95
N LEU A 29 -5.57 11.91 36.20
CA LEU A 29 -6.38 11.47 37.34
C LEU A 29 -6.65 9.95 37.28
N TYR A 30 -7.09 9.44 36.13
CA TYR A 30 -7.34 8.01 35.94
C TYR A 30 -6.05 7.18 36.02
N SER A 31 -4.93 7.71 35.53
CA SER A 31 -3.61 7.07 35.69
C SER A 31 -3.19 6.96 37.15
N LEU A 32 -3.44 8.00 37.95
CA LEU A 32 -3.15 8.01 39.38
C LEU A 32 -3.99 6.97 40.11
N PHE A 33 -5.31 6.94 39.88
CA PHE A 33 -6.17 5.93 40.49
C PHE A 33 -5.80 4.52 40.05
N PHE A 34 -5.61 4.28 38.75
CA PHE A 34 -5.17 2.99 38.24
C PHE A 34 -3.91 2.48 38.96
N THR A 35 -2.92 3.36 39.12
CA THR A 35 -1.66 3.04 39.82
C THR A 35 -1.90 2.80 41.31
N ALA A 36 -2.73 3.61 41.97
CA ALA A 36 -3.06 3.43 43.38
C ALA A 36 -3.74 2.07 43.65
N PHE A 37 -4.74 1.69 42.84
CA PHE A 37 -5.39 0.39 42.96
C PHE A 37 -4.41 -0.77 42.70
N LEU A 38 -3.52 -0.64 41.73
CA LEU A 38 -2.48 -1.64 41.46
C LEU A 38 -1.55 -1.82 42.67
N VAL A 39 -1.08 -0.71 43.26
CA VAL A 39 -0.23 -0.73 44.46
C VAL A 39 -0.98 -1.34 45.65
N LEU A 40 -2.25 -1.01 45.85
CA LEU A 40 -3.07 -1.58 46.92
C LEU A 40 -3.22 -3.10 46.76
N ILE A 41 -3.51 -3.59 45.54
CA ILE A 41 -3.58 -5.03 45.27
C ILE A 41 -2.25 -5.71 45.63
N ILE A 42 -1.12 -5.16 45.16
CA ILE A 42 0.21 -5.71 45.46
C ILE A 42 0.49 -5.69 46.96
N PHE A 43 0.17 -4.59 47.64
CA PHE A 43 0.39 -4.44 49.07
C PHE A 43 -0.37 -5.50 49.88
N PHE A 44 -1.67 -5.63 49.63
CA PHE A 44 -2.53 -6.58 50.35
C PHE A 44 -2.26 -8.06 49.96
N SER A 45 -1.68 -8.30 48.78
CA SER A 45 -1.37 -9.67 48.32
C SER A 45 0.04 -10.13 48.71
N SER A 46 1.02 -9.23 48.78
CA SER A 46 2.43 -9.58 49.02
C SER A 46 2.76 -9.80 50.51
N LYS A 47 2.04 -9.14 51.42
CA LYS A 47 2.17 -9.32 52.87
C LYS A 47 0.88 -9.91 53.43
N TRP A 48 0.62 -11.17 53.09
CA TRP A 48 -0.65 -11.83 53.38
C TRP A 48 -0.96 -11.88 54.88
N ASP A 49 0.00 -12.26 55.73
CA ASP A 49 -0.21 -12.35 57.19
C ASP A 49 -0.48 -10.98 57.83
N TYR A 50 0.25 -9.94 57.40
CA TYR A 50 0.01 -8.57 57.85
C TYR A 50 -1.37 -8.07 57.41
N SER A 51 -1.77 -8.41 56.19
CA SER A 51 -3.05 -8.03 55.60
C SER A 51 -4.23 -8.71 56.30
N LEU A 52 -4.08 -9.99 56.64
CA LEU A 52 -5.03 -10.72 57.49
C LEU A 52 -5.09 -10.11 58.89
N GLY A 53 -3.96 -9.72 59.46
CA GLY A 53 -3.89 -9.02 60.76
C GLY A 53 -4.62 -7.68 60.75
N LEU A 54 -4.54 -6.92 59.65
CA LEU A 54 -5.33 -5.70 59.47
C LEU A 54 -6.83 -5.99 59.36
N MET A 55 -7.22 -7.03 58.62
CA MET A 55 -8.63 -7.41 58.45
C MET A 55 -9.24 -8.00 59.72
N ALA A 56 -8.45 -8.65 60.57
CA ALA A 56 -8.90 -9.13 61.88
C ALA A 56 -9.36 -7.99 62.80
N ARG A 57 -8.82 -6.78 62.64
CA ARG A 57 -9.31 -5.58 63.35
C ARG A 57 -10.68 -5.11 62.89
N ILE A 58 -11.10 -5.49 61.69
CA ILE A 58 -12.42 -5.17 61.13
C ILE A 58 -13.42 -6.29 61.47
N SER A 59 -12.99 -7.55 61.36
CA SER A 59 -13.77 -8.72 61.74
C SER A 59 -12.88 -9.85 62.22
N GLU A 60 -12.94 -10.15 63.51
CA GLU A 60 -12.23 -11.28 64.10
C GLU A 60 -12.78 -12.63 63.59
N LYS A 61 -14.06 -12.68 63.23
CA LYS A 61 -14.74 -13.93 62.82
C LYS A 61 -14.45 -14.33 61.38
N ASN A 62 -14.20 -13.39 60.47
CA ASN A 62 -13.98 -13.70 59.05
C ASN A 62 -12.97 -12.75 58.36
N PRO A 63 -11.73 -12.65 58.86
CA PRO A 63 -10.73 -11.73 58.30
C PRO A 63 -10.38 -12.05 56.83
N LEU A 64 -10.39 -13.33 56.46
CA LEU A 64 -10.11 -13.78 55.10
C LEU A 64 -11.19 -13.32 54.11
N GLY A 65 -12.48 -13.44 54.47
CA GLY A 65 -13.58 -12.97 53.64
C GLY A 65 -13.53 -11.46 53.40
N TYR A 66 -13.14 -10.68 54.40
CA TYR A 66 -12.92 -9.24 54.25
C TYR A 66 -11.73 -8.93 53.36
N LEU A 67 -10.59 -9.62 53.52
CA LEU A 67 -9.41 -9.44 52.66
C LEU A 67 -9.76 -9.69 51.19
N ILE A 68 -10.46 -10.81 50.92
CA ILE A 68 -10.92 -11.16 49.57
C ILE A 68 -11.86 -10.07 49.02
N SER A 69 -12.82 -9.61 49.82
CA SER A 69 -13.76 -8.55 49.41
C SER A 69 -13.03 -7.24 49.06
N PHE A 70 -12.02 -6.86 49.84
CA PHE A 70 -11.17 -5.69 49.57
C PHE A 70 -10.38 -5.87 48.27
N LEU A 71 -9.74 -7.02 48.07
CA LEU A 71 -8.99 -7.31 46.84
C LEU A 71 -9.92 -7.28 45.62
N VAL A 72 -11.11 -7.86 45.71
CA VAL A 72 -12.13 -7.81 44.65
C VAL A 72 -12.52 -6.36 44.35
N PHE A 73 -12.79 -5.55 45.38
CA PHE A 73 -13.10 -4.13 45.21
C PHE A 73 -11.96 -3.38 44.49
N PHE A 74 -10.71 -3.63 44.86
CA PHE A 74 -9.57 -3.00 44.21
C PHE A 74 -9.37 -3.46 42.77
N VAL A 75 -9.61 -4.74 42.48
CA VAL A 75 -9.57 -5.27 41.11
C VAL A 75 -10.66 -4.62 40.25
N ILE A 76 -11.88 -4.48 40.77
CA ILE A 76 -12.98 -3.76 40.08
C ILE A 76 -12.56 -2.31 39.81
N GLY A 77 -12.00 -1.62 40.81
CA GLY A 77 -11.46 -0.27 40.66
C GLY A 77 -10.40 -0.19 39.57
N LEU A 78 -9.42 -1.10 39.58
CA LEU A 78 -8.36 -1.16 38.58
C LEU A 78 -8.92 -1.32 37.16
N VAL A 79 -9.89 -2.22 36.97
CA VAL A 79 -10.55 -2.42 35.68
C VAL A 79 -11.31 -1.17 35.26
N ALA A 80 -12.12 -0.58 36.15
CA ALA A 80 -12.91 0.61 35.86
C ALA A 80 -12.04 1.80 35.46
N PHE A 81 -11.00 2.12 36.25
CA PHE A 81 -10.08 3.21 35.95
C PHE A 81 -9.21 2.92 34.73
N GLY A 82 -8.84 1.66 34.47
CA GLY A 82 -8.17 1.25 33.23
C GLY A 82 -9.02 1.52 32.00
N ILE A 83 -10.32 1.20 32.04
CA ILE A 83 -11.27 1.49 30.95
C ILE A 83 -11.41 3.00 30.74
N LEU A 84 -11.57 3.78 31.81
CA LEU A 84 -11.66 5.25 31.74
C LEU A 84 -10.39 5.88 31.18
N PHE A 85 -9.23 5.41 31.63
CA PHE A 85 -7.92 5.82 31.12
C PHE A 85 -7.82 5.59 29.60
N ILE A 86 -8.09 4.36 29.14
CA ILE A 86 -8.03 4.03 27.71
C ILE A 86 -9.02 4.89 26.91
N ASN A 87 -10.24 5.09 27.43
CA ASN A 87 -11.26 5.89 26.78
C ASN A 87 -10.84 7.36 26.59
N CYS A 88 -10.18 7.97 27.57
CA CYS A 88 -9.63 9.32 27.46
C CYS A 88 -8.42 9.36 26.51
N LEU A 89 -7.48 8.42 26.67
CA LEU A 89 -6.28 8.33 25.83
C LEU A 89 -6.65 8.21 24.35
N MET A 90 -7.58 7.32 24.02
CA MET A 90 -8.00 7.12 22.63
C MET A 90 -8.67 8.36 22.04
N LEU A 91 -9.41 9.14 22.84
CA LEU A 91 -10.02 10.39 22.36
C LEU A 91 -8.96 11.46 22.06
N ILE A 92 -7.96 11.59 22.92
CA ILE A 92 -6.80 12.46 22.68
C ILE A 92 -6.09 12.03 21.39
N LEU A 93 -5.84 10.73 21.22
CA LEU A 93 -5.18 10.19 20.03
C LEU A 93 -5.99 10.37 18.75
N VAL A 94 -7.32 10.23 18.79
CA VAL A 94 -8.19 10.55 17.64
C VAL A 94 -7.96 11.99 17.19
N ASN A 95 -7.99 12.95 18.11
CA ASN A 95 -7.81 14.37 17.80
C ASN A 95 -6.40 14.70 17.32
N LYS A 96 -5.36 14.08 17.90
CA LYS A 96 -3.97 14.30 17.48
C LYS A 96 -3.65 13.69 16.13
N VAL A 97 -4.31 12.59 15.76
CA VAL A 97 -3.95 11.81 14.56
C VAL A 97 -4.91 12.06 13.39
N ILE A 98 -6.09 12.64 13.58
CA ILE A 98 -7.09 12.75 12.50
C ILE A 98 -6.57 13.51 11.27
N ASN A 99 -5.94 14.68 11.46
CA ASN A 99 -5.36 15.46 10.36
C ASN A 99 -4.10 14.80 9.78
N TYR A 100 -3.45 13.94 10.56
CA TYR A 100 -2.27 13.21 10.12
C TYR A 100 -2.63 12.00 9.25
N ASN A 101 -3.56 11.18 9.72
CA ASN A 101 -4.09 10.01 9.03
C ASN A 101 -5.45 9.61 9.63
N MET A 102 -6.52 9.86 8.87
CA MET A 102 -7.89 9.50 9.26
C MET A 102 -8.06 8.02 9.63
N PHE A 103 -7.42 7.10 8.91
CA PHE A 103 -7.57 5.66 9.17
C PHE A 103 -6.90 5.22 10.47
N ARG A 104 -5.80 5.88 10.87
CA ARG A 104 -5.18 5.68 12.19
C ARG A 104 -6.07 6.25 13.30
N ALA A 105 -6.66 7.43 13.09
CA ALA A 105 -7.64 7.98 14.02
C ALA A 105 -8.86 7.04 14.18
N LEU A 106 -9.37 6.48 13.09
CA LEU A 106 -10.42 5.46 13.12
C LEU A 106 -10.02 4.21 13.92
N ARG A 107 -8.74 3.81 13.89
CA ARG A 107 -8.25 2.69 14.72
C ARG A 107 -8.33 3.04 16.21
N CYS A 108 -7.92 4.25 16.60
CA CYS A 108 -8.06 4.73 17.98
C CYS A 108 -9.53 4.80 18.41
N LEU A 109 -10.41 5.30 17.53
CA LEU A 109 -11.85 5.35 17.78
C LEU A 109 -12.44 3.96 18.00
N LYS A 110 -12.03 2.96 17.20
CA LYS A 110 -12.49 1.58 17.36
C LYS A 110 -12.12 1.00 18.73
N ILE A 111 -10.90 1.28 19.21
CA ILE A 111 -10.48 0.88 20.57
C ILE A 111 -11.38 1.55 21.61
N LYS A 112 -11.61 2.86 21.49
CA LYS A 112 -12.54 3.59 22.39
C LYS A 112 -13.94 2.97 22.41
N LEU A 113 -14.50 2.65 21.24
CA LEU A 113 -15.83 2.07 21.12
C LEU A 113 -15.91 0.67 21.73
N PHE A 114 -14.86 -0.14 21.59
CA PHE A 114 -14.75 -1.45 22.25
C PHE A 114 -14.83 -1.32 23.77
N PHE A 115 -14.01 -0.43 24.36
CA PHE A 115 -13.98 -0.18 25.81
C PHE A 115 -15.21 0.56 26.33
N SER A 116 -15.99 1.19 25.45
CA SER A 116 -17.29 1.78 25.77
C SER A 116 -18.47 0.82 25.50
N ALA A 117 -18.20 -0.47 25.22
CA ALA A 117 -19.18 -1.50 24.88
C ALA A 117 -20.10 -1.17 23.68
N LYS A 118 -19.68 -0.28 22.77
CA LYS A 118 -20.46 0.13 21.58
C LYS A 118 -20.20 -0.80 20.39
N PHE A 119 -20.41 -2.10 20.59
CA PHE A 119 -20.02 -3.15 19.61
C PHE A 119 -20.77 -3.06 18.27
N GLN A 120 -22.05 -2.69 18.27
CA GLN A 120 -22.82 -2.55 17.02
C GLN A 120 -22.20 -1.51 16.07
N ILE A 121 -21.78 -0.38 16.63
CA ILE A 121 -21.12 0.70 15.87
C ILE A 121 -19.73 0.25 15.44
N LEU A 122 -18.98 -0.41 16.33
CA LEU A 122 -17.66 -0.98 16.02
C LEU A 122 -17.72 -1.92 14.80
N ILE A 123 -18.73 -2.80 14.74
CA ILE A 123 -18.96 -3.70 13.61
C ILE A 123 -19.25 -2.90 12.33
N LYS A 124 -20.12 -1.90 12.40
CA LYS A 124 -20.43 -1.02 11.24
C LYS A 124 -19.19 -0.28 10.70
N LEU A 125 -18.29 0.17 11.59
CA LEU A 125 -17.03 0.82 11.22
C LEU A 125 -15.96 -0.15 10.69
N ASN A 126 -16.07 -1.44 11.01
CA ASN A 126 -15.17 -2.50 10.51
C ASN A 126 -15.62 -3.09 9.18
N LYS A 127 -16.91 -3.01 8.85
CA LYS A 127 -17.42 -3.52 7.57
C LYS A 127 -16.80 -2.76 6.39
N GLY A 128 -16.19 -3.50 5.47
CA GLY A 128 -15.80 -3.01 4.16
C GLY A 128 -17.00 -2.83 3.24
N GLU A 129 -16.76 -2.29 2.05
CA GLU A 129 -17.82 -2.09 1.05
C GLU A 129 -17.85 -3.14 -0.06
N ASP A 130 -16.95 -4.13 0.02
CA ASP A 130 -16.61 -4.99 -1.11
C ASP A 130 -16.68 -6.46 -0.69
N ASP A 131 -17.89 -6.91 -0.38
CA ASP A 131 -18.19 -8.33 -0.22
C ASP A 131 -18.21 -8.98 -1.62
N LEU A 132 -17.33 -9.97 -1.84
CA LEU A 132 -17.23 -10.66 -3.12
C LEU A 132 -18.39 -11.63 -3.32
N LYS A 133 -19.06 -11.54 -4.47
CA LYS A 133 -20.10 -12.49 -4.88
C LYS A 133 -19.48 -13.80 -5.40
N PRO A 134 -20.21 -14.93 -5.42
CA PRO A 134 -19.67 -16.20 -5.92
C PRO A 134 -19.06 -16.13 -7.33
N TYR A 135 -19.78 -15.54 -8.31
CA TYR A 135 -19.26 -15.39 -9.67
C TYR A 135 -17.98 -14.54 -9.75
N GLU A 136 -17.80 -13.61 -8.81
CA GLU A 136 -16.60 -12.77 -8.72
C GLU A 136 -15.39 -13.59 -8.25
N LEU A 137 -15.62 -14.55 -7.34
CA LEU A 137 -14.59 -15.48 -6.88
C LEU A 137 -14.16 -16.43 -8.00
N ASP A 138 -15.12 -16.97 -8.74
CA ASP A 138 -14.84 -17.87 -9.87
C ASP A 138 -14.06 -17.12 -10.97
N PHE A 139 -14.47 -15.88 -11.27
CA PHE A 139 -13.76 -15.04 -12.23
C PHE A 139 -12.33 -14.76 -11.79
N LEU A 140 -12.11 -14.40 -10.52
CA LEU A 140 -10.76 -14.17 -10.00
C LEU A 140 -9.89 -15.43 -10.11
N ALA A 141 -10.47 -16.61 -9.84
CA ALA A 141 -9.76 -17.88 -9.98
C ALA A 141 -9.39 -18.18 -11.44
N TRP A 142 -10.31 -17.89 -12.38
CA TRP A 142 -10.04 -18.00 -13.81
C TRP A 142 -8.91 -17.06 -14.26
N VAL A 143 -8.98 -15.78 -13.92
CA VAL A 143 -7.94 -14.78 -14.27
C VAL A 143 -6.58 -15.14 -13.67
N LYS A 144 -6.56 -15.64 -12.43
CA LYS A 144 -5.35 -16.14 -11.77
C LYS A 144 -4.67 -17.26 -12.58
N ASN A 145 -5.45 -18.19 -13.12
CA ASN A 145 -4.95 -19.30 -13.94
C ASN A 145 -4.43 -18.85 -15.31
N LYS A 146 -4.90 -17.70 -15.82
CA LYS A 146 -4.42 -17.08 -17.07
C LYS A 146 -3.15 -16.24 -16.89
N GLY A 147 -2.50 -16.29 -15.71
CA GLY A 147 -1.23 -15.60 -15.47
C GLY A 147 -1.37 -14.11 -15.12
N PHE A 148 -2.53 -13.71 -14.59
CA PHE A 148 -2.77 -12.33 -14.17
C PHE A 148 -2.85 -12.20 -12.65
N VAL A 149 -2.45 -11.01 -12.20
CA VAL A 149 -2.40 -10.57 -10.81
C VAL A 149 -3.40 -9.45 -10.66
N LEU A 150 -4.30 -9.61 -9.69
CA LEU A 150 -5.23 -8.55 -9.31
C LEU A 150 -4.44 -7.39 -8.70
N SER A 151 -4.61 -6.17 -9.23
CA SER A 151 -3.82 -4.99 -8.87
C SER A 151 -4.71 -3.80 -8.44
N ASP A 152 -4.06 -2.69 -8.10
CA ASP A 152 -4.67 -1.42 -7.68
C ASP A 152 -5.69 -1.60 -6.52
N SER A 153 -6.73 -0.77 -6.49
CA SER A 153 -7.71 -0.66 -5.42
C SER A 153 -8.45 -1.97 -5.14
N LYS A 154 -8.70 -2.81 -6.15
CA LYS A 154 -9.35 -4.11 -5.95
C LYS A 154 -8.42 -5.10 -5.26
N ALA A 155 -7.12 -5.07 -5.54
CA ALA A 155 -6.14 -5.86 -4.79
C ALA A 155 -6.05 -5.45 -3.33
N ILE A 156 -6.07 -4.13 -3.06
CA ILE A 156 -6.08 -3.59 -1.68
C ILE A 156 -7.33 -4.06 -0.95
N SER A 157 -8.49 -3.93 -1.61
CA SER A 157 -9.78 -4.37 -1.09
C SER A 157 -9.77 -5.84 -0.71
N TYR A 158 -9.35 -6.70 -1.65
CA TYR A 158 -9.26 -8.13 -1.44
C TYR A 158 -8.27 -8.53 -0.34
N LEU A 159 -7.14 -7.81 -0.21
CA LEU A 159 -6.11 -8.13 0.77
C LEU A 159 -6.54 -7.83 2.22
N TYR A 160 -7.33 -6.77 2.44
CA TYR A 160 -7.62 -6.26 3.78
C TYR A 160 -9.09 -6.33 4.21
N GLY A 161 -10.04 -6.56 3.30
CA GLY A 161 -11.47 -6.79 3.58
C GLY A 161 -12.26 -5.60 4.12
N ASN A 162 -11.62 -4.60 4.72
CA ASN A 162 -12.25 -3.40 5.26
C ASN A 162 -11.81 -2.12 4.53
N TYR A 163 -11.70 -2.23 3.21
CA TYR A 163 -11.31 -1.12 2.35
C TYR A 163 -12.38 -0.03 2.30
N TRP A 164 -11.94 1.21 2.07
CA TRP A 164 -12.73 2.41 2.38
C TRP A 164 -13.77 2.76 1.32
N ARG A 165 -13.70 2.12 0.14
CA ARG A 165 -14.66 2.26 -0.94
C ARG A 165 -14.82 0.95 -1.71
N ARG A 166 -15.92 0.78 -2.44
CA ARG A 166 -16.03 -0.26 -3.46
C ARG A 166 -15.21 0.09 -4.71
N PRO A 167 -14.27 -0.77 -5.18
CA PRO A 167 -13.55 -0.54 -6.42
C PRO A 167 -14.48 -0.65 -7.64
N LYS A 168 -14.62 0.44 -8.41
CA LYS A 168 -15.44 0.48 -9.63
C LYS A 168 -14.82 -0.27 -10.80
N VAL A 169 -13.49 -0.27 -10.90
CA VAL A 169 -12.72 -0.90 -11.98
C VAL A 169 -11.75 -1.89 -11.35
N TRP A 170 -11.64 -3.08 -11.94
CA TRP A 170 -10.70 -4.10 -11.51
C TRP A 170 -9.49 -4.10 -12.43
N THR A 171 -8.33 -3.77 -11.89
CA THR A 171 -7.09 -3.78 -12.66
C THR A 171 -6.38 -5.12 -12.52
N PHE A 172 -5.86 -5.63 -13.61
CA PHE A 172 -5.07 -6.84 -13.68
C PHE A 172 -3.75 -6.57 -14.39
N VAL A 173 -2.69 -7.21 -13.93
CA VAL A 173 -1.35 -7.09 -14.50
C VAL A 173 -0.79 -8.48 -14.71
N ALA A 174 -0.10 -8.70 -15.83
CA ALA A 174 0.56 -9.98 -16.09
C ALA A 174 1.63 -10.29 -15.02
N ASN A 175 1.81 -11.56 -14.66
CA ASN A 175 2.98 -12.03 -13.90
C ASN A 175 4.03 -12.70 -14.79
N SER A 176 3.75 -12.89 -16.07
CA SER A 176 4.67 -13.51 -17.04
C SER A 176 4.31 -13.07 -18.46
N SER A 177 5.23 -13.24 -19.41
CA SER A 177 4.93 -13.07 -20.84
C SER A 177 3.90 -14.09 -21.37
N ARG A 178 3.63 -15.16 -20.61
CA ARG A 178 2.61 -16.18 -20.92
C ARG A 178 1.19 -15.73 -20.60
N ALA A 179 1.03 -14.59 -19.92
CA ALA A 179 -0.29 -14.10 -19.53
C ALA A 179 -1.11 -13.80 -20.79
N MET A 180 -2.02 -14.73 -21.10
CA MET A 180 -2.85 -14.66 -22.29
C MET A 180 -4.32 -14.73 -21.87
N LEU A 181 -5.07 -13.73 -22.28
CA LEU A 181 -6.52 -13.76 -22.23
C LEU A 181 -7.02 -14.40 -23.54
N LYS A 182 -6.72 -15.70 -23.72
CA LYS A 182 -7.48 -16.50 -24.67
C LYS A 182 -8.81 -16.82 -24.01
N ASP A 183 -9.91 -16.57 -24.75
CA ASP A 183 -11.27 -17.00 -24.40
C ASP A 183 -12.02 -16.16 -23.34
N TYR A 184 -11.76 -14.84 -23.23
CA TYR A 184 -12.56 -13.97 -22.34
C TYR A 184 -14.00 -13.77 -22.83
N GLU A 185 -14.27 -13.93 -24.14
CA GLU A 185 -15.63 -13.90 -24.72
C GLU A 185 -16.44 -15.11 -24.25
N ILE A 186 -15.76 -16.22 -23.97
CA ILE A 186 -16.35 -17.48 -23.53
C ILE A 186 -16.63 -17.46 -22.02
N TYR A 187 -15.81 -16.77 -21.21
CA TYR A 187 -16.04 -16.69 -19.77
C TYR A 187 -17.10 -15.63 -19.41
N ALA A 188 -18.29 -16.10 -19.04
CA ALA A 188 -19.40 -15.32 -18.47
C ALA A 188 -19.95 -14.17 -19.37
N GLY A 189 -19.80 -14.28 -20.69
CA GLY A 189 -20.36 -13.30 -21.65
C GLY A 189 -19.67 -11.93 -21.60
N GLY A 190 -18.36 -11.90 -21.30
CA GLY A 190 -17.59 -10.67 -21.24
C GLY A 190 -17.44 -9.96 -22.59
N THR A 191 -17.62 -8.64 -22.61
CA THR A 191 -17.50 -7.82 -23.84
C THR A 191 -16.21 -7.01 -23.90
N ILE A 192 -15.47 -7.25 -24.99
CA ILE A 192 -14.72 -6.26 -25.78
C ILE A 192 -15.20 -4.80 -25.80
N PHE A 193 -14.62 -3.85 -25.07
CA PHE A 193 -14.92 -2.44 -25.39
C PHE A 193 -13.69 -1.56 -25.69
N SER A 194 -12.47 -2.00 -25.37
CA SER A 194 -11.25 -1.35 -25.84
C SER A 194 -10.10 -2.33 -25.88
N LYS A 195 -9.39 -2.37 -27.01
CA LYS A 195 -8.21 -3.22 -27.22
C LYS A 195 -7.10 -2.37 -27.82
N GLU A 196 -6.14 -2.01 -26.97
CA GLU A 196 -4.91 -1.32 -27.34
C GLU A 196 -3.75 -2.33 -27.28
N PRO A 197 -2.62 -2.08 -27.97
CA PRO A 197 -1.44 -2.94 -27.86
C PRO A 197 -0.99 -3.13 -26.41
N THR A 198 -1.15 -2.11 -25.57
CA THR A 198 -0.63 -2.08 -24.20
C THR A 198 -1.65 -2.46 -23.14
N ARG A 199 -2.95 -2.38 -23.47
CA ARG A 199 -4.06 -2.43 -22.52
C ARG A 199 -5.27 -3.09 -23.15
N LEU A 200 -5.98 -3.87 -22.34
CA LEU A 200 -7.25 -4.46 -22.71
C LEU A 200 -8.31 -4.04 -21.69
N LYS A 201 -9.47 -3.58 -22.15
CA LYS A 201 -10.61 -3.30 -21.29
C LYS A 201 -11.78 -4.20 -21.65
N VAL A 202 -12.30 -4.88 -20.63
CA VAL A 202 -13.37 -5.87 -20.72
C VAL A 202 -14.46 -5.49 -19.73
N LYS A 203 -15.72 -5.78 -20.08
CA LYS A 203 -16.86 -5.64 -19.17
C LYS A 203 -17.52 -7.00 -18.99
N VAL A 204 -17.66 -7.47 -17.76
CA VAL A 204 -18.32 -8.74 -17.41
C VAL A 204 -19.40 -8.45 -16.38
N ASN A 205 -20.66 -8.76 -16.64
CA ASN A 205 -21.78 -8.51 -15.71
C ASN A 205 -21.79 -7.08 -15.11
N ASN A 206 -21.62 -6.08 -15.97
CA ASN A 206 -21.48 -4.66 -15.60
C ASN A 206 -20.24 -4.27 -14.78
N GLN A 207 -19.33 -5.19 -14.49
CA GLN A 207 -18.04 -4.90 -13.87
C GLN A 207 -16.99 -4.60 -14.94
N GLU A 208 -16.41 -3.41 -14.89
CA GLU A 208 -15.31 -2.98 -15.76
C GLU A 208 -13.97 -3.52 -15.28
N MET A 209 -13.16 -4.02 -16.20
CA MET A 209 -11.90 -4.68 -15.93
C MET A 209 -10.82 -4.20 -16.91
N HIS A 210 -9.66 -3.82 -16.38
CA HIS A 210 -8.53 -3.32 -17.16
C HIS A 210 -7.35 -4.27 -16.99
N PHE A 211 -6.83 -4.78 -18.09
CA PHE A 211 -5.64 -5.62 -18.12
C PHE A 211 -4.48 -4.83 -18.72
N SER A 212 -3.38 -4.74 -18.00
CA SER A 212 -2.13 -4.21 -18.56
C SER A 212 -1.30 -5.37 -19.10
N LEU A 213 -0.98 -5.28 -20.39
CA LEU A 213 -0.22 -6.30 -21.11
C LEU A 213 1.28 -6.00 -21.12
N VAL A 214 1.64 -4.72 -20.95
CA VAL A 214 3.02 -4.22 -20.93
C VAL A 214 3.71 -4.46 -19.60
N LYS A 215 2.96 -4.23 -18.52
CA LYS A 215 3.43 -4.31 -17.14
C LYS A 215 3.56 -5.76 -16.70
N LEU A 216 4.66 -6.10 -16.03
CA LEU A 216 4.88 -7.43 -15.45
C LEU A 216 5.30 -7.31 -13.98
N ILE A 217 4.51 -7.87 -13.08
CA ILE A 217 4.85 -7.95 -11.66
C ILE A 217 5.67 -9.21 -11.44
N PRO A 218 6.94 -9.13 -11.00
CA PRO A 218 7.74 -10.33 -10.81
C PRO A 218 7.17 -11.25 -9.73
N ASP A 219 7.31 -12.56 -9.91
CA ASP A 219 6.74 -13.57 -9.00
C ASP A 219 7.20 -13.38 -7.53
N LYS A 220 8.44 -12.89 -7.32
CA LYS A 220 8.99 -12.52 -6.00
C LYS A 220 8.11 -11.55 -5.22
N TYR A 221 7.33 -10.70 -5.91
CA TYR A 221 6.49 -9.68 -5.30
C TYR A 221 5.01 -10.07 -5.21
N ILE A 222 4.66 -11.28 -5.61
CA ILE A 222 3.27 -11.77 -5.64
C ILE A 222 3.01 -12.66 -4.44
N LYS A 223 1.81 -12.53 -3.86
CA LYS A 223 1.23 -13.44 -2.87
C LYS A 223 0.11 -14.23 -3.53
N ASN A 224 0.20 -15.55 -3.42
CA ASN A 224 -0.92 -16.43 -3.75
C ASN A 224 -1.95 -16.39 -2.61
N LYS A 225 -3.16 -15.96 -2.94
CA LYS A 225 -4.35 -16.09 -2.09
C LYS A 225 -5.31 -17.10 -2.72
N LEU A 226 -6.34 -17.48 -1.97
CA LEU A 226 -7.23 -18.60 -2.30
C LEU A 226 -7.69 -18.54 -3.76
N VAL A 227 -8.34 -17.44 -4.15
CA VAL A 227 -8.93 -17.27 -5.49
C VAL A 227 -8.18 -16.27 -6.38
N ALA A 228 -7.18 -15.54 -5.88
CA ALA A 228 -6.46 -14.55 -6.68
C ALA A 228 -4.95 -14.52 -6.38
N LYS A 229 -4.15 -14.11 -7.36
CA LYS A 229 -2.80 -13.59 -7.13
C LYS A 229 -2.90 -12.10 -6.82
N VAL A 230 -2.25 -11.64 -5.75
CA VAL A 230 -2.18 -10.21 -5.40
C VAL A 230 -0.75 -9.79 -5.09
N PRO A 231 -0.34 -8.53 -5.37
CA PRO A 231 0.98 -8.07 -5.00
C PRO A 231 1.12 -7.99 -3.48
N ASN A 232 2.34 -8.14 -2.98
CA ASN A 232 2.62 -7.89 -1.57
C ASN A 232 2.42 -6.39 -1.22
N SER A 233 2.28 -6.10 0.06
CA SER A 233 1.95 -4.74 0.53
C SER A 233 3.01 -3.69 0.20
N SER A 234 4.28 -4.10 0.04
CA SER A 234 5.35 -3.20 -0.38
C SER A 234 5.25 -2.84 -1.87
N TRP A 235 4.89 -3.80 -2.72
CA TRP A 235 4.64 -3.55 -4.15
C TRP A 235 3.43 -2.66 -4.36
N ILE A 236 2.32 -2.94 -3.67
CA ILE A 236 1.10 -2.09 -3.72
C ILE A 236 1.46 -0.64 -3.41
N LEU A 237 2.24 -0.41 -2.35
CA LEU A 237 2.63 0.93 -1.95
C LEU A 237 3.53 1.62 -3.00
N ALA A 238 4.53 0.90 -3.53
CA ALA A 238 5.38 1.44 -4.59
C ALA A 238 4.53 1.81 -5.81
N SER A 239 3.61 0.94 -6.24
CA SER A 239 2.73 1.21 -7.37
C SER A 239 1.79 2.40 -7.14
N LEU A 240 1.20 2.56 -5.95
CA LEU A 240 0.42 3.75 -5.60
C LEU A 240 1.28 5.02 -5.63
N THR A 241 2.52 4.92 -5.15
CA THR A 241 3.48 6.04 -5.14
C THR A 241 3.79 6.52 -6.55
N PHE A 242 4.19 5.62 -7.44
CA PHE A 242 4.47 5.95 -8.83
C PHE A 242 3.21 6.37 -9.60
N LYS A 243 2.04 5.81 -9.27
CA LYS A 243 0.76 6.24 -9.86
C LYS A 243 0.41 7.68 -9.48
N LEU A 244 0.71 8.11 -8.26
CA LEU A 244 0.54 9.51 -7.85
C LEU A 244 1.51 10.44 -8.58
N MET A 245 2.78 10.06 -8.72
CA MET A 245 3.77 10.81 -9.51
C MET A 245 3.37 10.92 -10.98
N ASN A 246 2.90 9.82 -11.59
CA ASN A 246 2.39 9.84 -12.96
C ASN A 246 1.17 10.75 -13.10
N THR A 247 0.28 10.75 -12.10
CA THR A 247 -0.90 11.65 -12.08
C THR A 247 -0.47 13.11 -11.99
N PHE A 248 0.55 13.42 -11.19
CA PHE A 248 1.18 14.75 -11.14
C PHE A 248 1.73 15.18 -12.50
N LEU A 249 2.52 14.33 -13.17
CA LEU A 249 3.08 14.65 -14.50
C LEU A 249 1.97 14.92 -15.52
N ARG A 250 0.88 14.14 -15.49
CA ARG A 250 -0.29 14.38 -16.36
C ARG A 250 -0.99 15.69 -16.02
N LEU A 251 -1.17 16.01 -14.74
CA LEU A 251 -1.75 17.28 -14.29
C LEU A 251 -0.90 18.50 -14.65
N LYS A 252 0.43 18.38 -14.75
CA LYS A 252 1.27 19.49 -15.25
C LYS A 252 0.86 19.89 -16.67
N LYS A 253 0.49 18.92 -17.50
CA LYS A 253 0.06 19.11 -18.90
C LYS A 253 -1.41 19.51 -19.00
N ASP A 254 -2.26 18.90 -18.20
CA ASP A 254 -3.70 19.16 -18.14
C ASP A 254 -4.11 19.61 -16.72
N LYS A 255 -3.92 20.91 -16.46
CA LYS A 255 -4.03 21.50 -15.11
C LYS A 255 -5.44 21.47 -14.53
N HIS A 256 -6.46 21.32 -15.37
CA HIS A 256 -7.87 21.49 -14.99
C HIS A 256 -8.71 20.21 -15.09
N SER A 257 -8.12 19.09 -15.50
CA SER A 257 -8.86 17.82 -15.57
C SER A 257 -9.37 17.39 -14.19
N GLU A 258 -10.69 17.41 -14.02
CA GLU A 258 -11.38 16.91 -12.83
C GLU A 258 -11.15 15.42 -12.59
N GLU A 259 -11.04 14.61 -13.66
CA GLU A 259 -10.78 13.17 -13.54
C GLU A 259 -9.45 12.90 -12.81
N LEU A 260 -8.40 13.62 -13.21
CA LEU A 260 -7.08 13.55 -12.59
C LEU A 260 -7.11 14.07 -11.15
N ILE A 261 -7.80 15.17 -10.86
CA ILE A 261 -7.96 15.68 -9.49
C ILE A 261 -8.65 14.63 -8.59
N ASN A 262 -9.73 14.03 -9.06
CA ASN A 262 -10.43 12.94 -8.37
C ASN A 262 -9.55 11.68 -8.24
N MET A 263 -8.60 11.47 -9.15
CA MET A 263 -7.60 10.42 -9.02
C MET A 263 -6.58 10.74 -7.91
N VAL A 264 -6.13 11.99 -7.79
CA VAL A 264 -5.25 12.43 -6.69
C VAL A 264 -5.90 12.16 -5.34
N GLU A 265 -7.15 12.58 -5.15
CA GLU A 265 -7.89 12.35 -3.89
C GLU A 265 -7.98 10.85 -3.55
N ARG A 266 -8.32 10.02 -4.54
CA ARG A 266 -8.38 8.56 -4.37
C ARG A 266 -7.02 7.97 -4.01
N LEU A 267 -5.94 8.45 -4.62
CA LEU A 267 -4.58 7.99 -4.33
C LEU A 267 -4.10 8.43 -2.95
N PHE A 268 -4.46 9.64 -2.51
CA PHE A 268 -4.19 10.13 -1.15
C PHE A 268 -4.89 9.24 -0.11
N ASN A 269 -6.16 8.94 -0.33
CA ASN A 269 -6.92 8.01 0.50
C ASN A 269 -6.33 6.60 0.49
N ASP A 270 -5.95 6.07 -0.68
CA ASP A 270 -5.34 4.75 -0.81
C ASP A 270 -3.98 4.67 -0.10
N LEU A 271 -3.11 5.67 -0.25
CA LEU A 271 -1.82 5.74 0.45
C LEU A 271 -2.02 5.82 1.96
N THR A 272 -2.87 6.73 2.43
CA THR A 272 -3.18 6.92 3.85
C THR A 272 -3.77 5.64 4.47
N TYR A 273 -4.62 4.94 3.72
CA TYR A 273 -5.16 3.63 4.11
C TYR A 273 -4.06 2.57 4.26
N ILE A 274 -3.14 2.49 3.28
CA ILE A 274 -2.02 1.55 3.31
C ILE A 274 -1.06 1.86 4.46
N PHE A 275 -0.78 3.14 4.74
CA PHE A 275 0.05 3.54 5.89
C PHE A 275 -0.55 3.04 7.20
N ASN A 276 -1.87 3.13 7.37
CA ASN A 276 -2.54 2.59 8.56
C ASN A 276 -2.39 1.05 8.72
N LYS A 277 -2.13 0.31 7.63
CA LYS A 277 -1.89 -1.15 7.69
C LYS A 277 -0.49 -1.51 8.18
N LYS A 278 0.46 -0.59 8.19
CA LYS A 278 1.84 -0.80 8.67
C LYS A 278 2.09 0.07 9.91
N ILE A 279 2.65 -0.50 10.98
CA ILE A 279 2.89 0.23 12.23
C ILE A 279 3.86 1.40 11.99
N VAL A 280 4.99 1.13 11.33
CA VAL A 280 5.98 2.13 10.90
C VAL A 280 6.42 1.81 9.47
N PHE A 281 6.40 2.80 8.59
CA PHE A 281 6.94 2.66 7.24
C PHE A 281 8.31 3.34 7.15
N LYS A 282 9.35 2.55 6.79
CA LYS A 282 10.70 3.07 6.52
C LYS A 282 11.01 2.84 5.03
N PRO A 283 10.96 3.89 4.18
CA PRO A 283 11.19 3.75 2.73
C PRO A 283 12.49 3.02 2.37
N LYS A 284 13.56 3.24 3.15
CA LYS A 284 14.86 2.56 2.98
C LYS A 284 14.75 1.03 2.95
N ASN A 285 13.85 0.45 3.74
CA ASN A 285 13.64 -1.01 3.82
C ASN A 285 12.89 -1.58 2.60
N HIS A 286 12.48 -0.73 1.67
CA HIS A 286 11.68 -1.10 0.51
C HIS A 286 12.33 -0.71 -0.81
N LEU A 287 13.55 -0.16 -0.81
CA LEU A 287 14.21 0.37 -2.01
C LEU A 287 14.24 -0.62 -3.18
N ASP A 288 14.51 -1.91 -2.95
CA ASP A 288 14.52 -2.92 -4.02
C ASP A 288 13.16 -3.09 -4.72
N VAL A 289 12.07 -2.94 -3.95
CA VAL A 289 10.71 -2.95 -4.49
C VAL A 289 10.48 -1.68 -5.31
N PHE A 290 10.94 -0.52 -4.85
CA PHE A 290 10.83 0.74 -5.61
C PHE A 290 11.64 0.69 -6.90
N LYS A 291 12.86 0.17 -6.88
CA LYS A 291 13.70 -0.03 -8.08
C LYS A 291 12.96 -0.89 -9.11
N SER A 292 12.41 -2.03 -8.67
CA SER A 292 11.65 -2.95 -9.54
C SER A 292 10.39 -2.28 -10.09
N ASN A 293 9.66 -1.53 -9.27
CA ASN A 293 8.44 -0.85 -9.69
C ASN A 293 8.74 0.33 -10.63
N TYR A 294 9.93 0.94 -10.54
CA TYR A 294 10.35 1.99 -11.47
C TYR A 294 10.65 1.39 -12.86
N ILE A 295 11.32 0.23 -12.95
CA ILE A 295 11.46 -0.52 -14.22
C ILE A 295 10.08 -0.90 -14.79
N PHE A 296 9.19 -1.35 -13.92
CA PHE A 296 7.80 -1.65 -14.28
C PHE A 296 7.04 -0.44 -14.85
N TRP A 297 7.24 0.75 -14.27
CA TRP A 297 6.68 2.00 -14.79
C TRP A 297 7.37 2.44 -16.10
N PHE A 298 8.69 2.27 -16.20
CA PHE A 298 9.45 2.52 -17.42
C PHE A 298 8.86 1.77 -18.62
N PHE A 299 8.49 0.50 -18.49
CA PHE A 299 7.85 -0.21 -19.61
C PHE A 299 6.56 0.46 -20.07
N ASP A 300 5.64 0.75 -19.15
CA ASP A 300 4.39 1.45 -19.51
C ASP A 300 4.70 2.75 -20.23
N SER A 301 5.65 3.53 -19.69
CA SER A 301 6.01 4.84 -20.22
C SER A 301 6.66 4.79 -21.59
N TYR A 302 7.50 3.77 -21.83
CA TYR A 302 8.12 3.50 -23.12
C TYR A 302 7.06 3.19 -24.16
N PHE A 303 6.19 2.20 -23.91
CA PHE A 303 5.20 1.77 -24.90
C PHE A 303 4.01 2.73 -25.06
N SER A 304 3.69 3.57 -24.06
CA SER A 304 2.64 4.59 -24.16
C SER A 304 3.15 5.99 -24.51
N ASN A 305 4.45 6.13 -24.77
CA ASN A 305 5.12 7.40 -25.01
C ASN A 305 4.81 8.50 -23.96
N SER A 306 4.84 8.13 -22.68
CA SER A 306 4.67 9.09 -21.58
C SER A 306 6.01 9.50 -20.98
N GLU A 307 5.97 10.52 -20.11
CA GLU A 307 7.12 10.94 -19.33
C GLU A 307 7.35 10.04 -18.12
N LEU A 308 8.56 10.07 -17.58
CA LEU A 308 8.92 9.46 -16.31
C LEU A 308 9.29 10.56 -15.31
N PHE A 309 8.99 10.31 -14.04
CA PHE A 309 9.45 11.20 -12.98
C PHE A 309 10.95 10.99 -12.76
N ASN A 310 11.70 12.08 -12.82
CA ASN A 310 13.12 12.14 -12.60
C ASN A 310 13.42 12.41 -11.12
N PHE A 311 13.75 11.35 -10.39
CA PHE A 311 14.17 11.46 -8.99
C PHE A 311 15.54 12.13 -8.82
N CYS A 312 16.33 12.23 -9.89
CA CYS A 312 17.63 12.90 -9.88
C CYS A 312 17.50 14.42 -10.13
N ASP A 313 16.31 14.91 -10.48
CA ASP A 313 16.04 16.34 -10.66
C ASP A 313 15.45 16.94 -9.37
N ASP A 314 16.22 17.81 -8.71
CA ASP A 314 15.80 18.47 -7.47
C ASP A 314 14.62 19.42 -7.70
N MET A 315 14.59 20.13 -8.83
CA MET A 315 13.48 21.04 -9.16
C MET A 315 12.17 20.26 -9.35
N GLN A 316 12.21 19.13 -10.04
CA GLN A 316 11.02 18.30 -10.21
C GLN A 316 10.53 17.69 -8.88
N LYS A 317 11.44 17.35 -7.97
CA LYS A 317 11.09 16.91 -6.61
C LYS A 317 10.43 18.01 -5.81
N ASP A 318 10.95 19.22 -5.87
CA ASP A 318 10.40 20.37 -5.15
C ASP A 318 9.00 20.73 -5.66
N GLU A 319 8.80 20.82 -6.98
CA GLU A 319 7.48 21.00 -7.60
C GLU A 319 6.48 19.91 -7.17
N PHE A 320 6.95 18.66 -7.04
CA PHE A 320 6.10 17.57 -6.58
C PHE A 320 5.74 17.71 -5.09
N LEU A 321 6.66 18.15 -4.23
CA LEU A 321 6.36 18.43 -2.83
C LEU A 321 5.37 19.59 -2.68
N GLU A 322 5.49 20.64 -3.49
CA GLU A 322 4.50 21.73 -3.55
C GLU A 322 3.13 21.23 -3.99
N PHE A 323 3.09 20.37 -5.01
CA PHE A 323 1.87 19.68 -5.43
C PHE A 323 1.25 18.89 -4.28
N LEU A 324 2.04 18.11 -3.53
CA LEU A 324 1.53 17.36 -2.38
C LEU A 324 0.98 18.30 -1.30
N ASN A 325 1.68 19.37 -0.96
CA ASN A 325 1.23 20.36 0.02
C ASN A 325 -0.12 20.97 -0.39
N LYS A 326 -0.25 21.40 -1.64
CA LYS A 326 -1.49 21.97 -2.19
C LYS A 326 -2.68 21.01 -2.02
N PHE A 327 -2.51 19.74 -2.37
CA PHE A 327 -3.61 18.77 -2.32
C PHE A 327 -3.87 18.21 -0.92
N THR A 328 -2.87 18.18 -0.03
CA THR A 328 -3.07 17.81 1.38
C THR A 328 -3.95 18.84 2.09
N ASN A 329 -3.72 20.14 1.82
CA ASN A 329 -4.56 21.22 2.34
C ASN A 329 -5.98 21.17 1.78
N ARG A 330 -6.16 20.65 0.56
CA ARG A 330 -7.48 20.54 -0.09
C ARG A 330 -8.31 19.36 0.42
N PHE A 331 -7.70 18.19 0.61
CA PHE A 331 -8.42 16.95 0.93
C PHE A 331 -8.49 16.64 2.43
N GLU A 332 -7.76 17.39 3.25
CA GLU A 332 -7.64 17.20 4.71
C GLU A 332 -7.15 15.78 5.09
N TYR A 333 -6.87 15.53 6.37
CA TYR A 333 -6.60 14.19 6.93
C TYR A 333 -5.47 13.32 6.34
N HIS A 334 -4.59 13.91 5.53
CA HIS A 334 -3.57 13.19 4.76
C HIS A 334 -2.13 13.68 5.00
N ASN A 335 -1.85 14.40 6.10
CA ASN A 335 -0.52 15.00 6.32
C ASN A 335 0.63 13.96 6.36
N GLU A 336 0.34 12.69 6.69
CA GLU A 336 1.33 11.60 6.63
C GLU A 336 1.91 11.41 5.22
N VAL A 337 1.18 11.73 4.15
CA VAL A 337 1.62 11.60 2.75
C VAL A 337 2.86 12.45 2.47
N ILE A 338 2.88 13.72 2.89
CA ILE A 338 4.03 14.61 2.66
C ILE A 338 5.28 14.08 3.36
N ASN A 339 5.15 13.68 4.63
CA ASN A 339 6.27 13.16 5.42
C ASN A 339 6.82 11.87 4.81
N TYR A 340 5.93 11.01 4.29
CA TYR A 340 6.32 9.81 3.57
C TYR A 340 7.17 10.12 2.34
N PHE A 341 6.77 11.08 1.50
CA PHE A 341 7.51 11.43 0.29
C PHE A 341 8.85 12.11 0.58
N LYS A 342 8.91 12.99 1.59
CA LYS A 342 10.18 13.56 2.06
C LYS A 342 11.16 12.45 2.46
N ALA A 343 10.71 11.49 3.27
CA ALA A 343 11.53 10.36 3.68
C ALA A 343 11.93 9.44 2.50
N LEU A 344 11.04 9.27 1.51
CA LEU A 344 11.34 8.52 0.29
C LEU A 344 12.45 9.19 -0.52
N PHE A 345 12.37 10.51 -0.74
CA PHE A 345 13.37 11.26 -1.48
C PHE A 345 14.73 11.21 -0.79
N THR A 346 14.80 11.36 0.54
CA THR A 346 16.05 11.15 1.29
C THR A 346 16.60 9.73 1.10
N GLY A 347 15.74 8.71 1.14
CA GLY A 347 16.13 7.32 0.95
C GLY A 347 16.63 7.00 -0.47
N ILE A 348 16.06 7.66 -1.48
CA ILE A 348 16.47 7.50 -2.89
C ILE A 348 17.77 8.26 -3.17
N ASN A 349 17.89 9.51 -2.72
CA ASN A 349 19.09 10.34 -2.93
C ASN A 349 20.35 9.68 -2.35
N SER A 350 20.21 8.93 -1.27
CA SER A 350 21.30 8.18 -0.62
C SER A 350 21.60 6.81 -1.26
N ASN A 351 20.93 6.44 -2.36
CA ASN A 351 21.10 5.16 -3.04
C ASN A 351 21.57 5.33 -4.49
N ASP A 352 22.88 5.18 -4.71
CA ASP A 352 23.48 5.34 -6.05
C ASP A 352 22.89 4.40 -7.10
N GLU A 353 22.58 3.16 -6.73
CA GLU A 353 21.99 2.20 -7.66
C GLU A 353 20.61 2.67 -8.16
N PHE A 354 19.77 3.23 -7.28
CA PHE A 354 18.48 3.79 -7.67
C PHE A 354 18.65 4.95 -8.66
N ARG A 355 19.59 5.85 -8.40
CA ARG A 355 19.88 6.98 -9.30
C ARG A 355 20.29 6.50 -10.69
N ILE A 356 21.19 5.52 -10.76
CA ILE A 356 21.63 4.94 -12.04
C ILE A 356 20.45 4.31 -12.79
N ILE A 357 19.55 3.60 -12.09
CA ILE A 357 18.32 3.03 -12.68
C ILE A 357 17.42 4.14 -13.24
N VAL A 358 17.23 5.24 -12.50
CA VAL A 358 16.42 6.38 -12.94
C VAL A 358 17.00 7.03 -14.20
N ASP A 359 18.28 7.39 -14.17
CA ASP A 359 18.96 8.03 -15.29
C ASP A 359 18.93 7.15 -16.55
N THR A 360 19.15 5.84 -16.37
CA THR A 360 19.10 4.85 -17.45
C THR A 360 17.71 4.76 -18.07
N ALA A 361 16.66 4.67 -17.24
CA ALA A 361 15.29 4.60 -17.73
C ALA A 361 14.88 5.87 -18.49
N ILE A 362 15.24 7.05 -17.98
CA ILE A 362 14.94 8.34 -18.62
C ILE A 362 15.63 8.42 -19.98
N LYS A 363 16.92 8.08 -20.05
CA LYS A 363 17.69 8.06 -21.31
C LYS A 363 17.08 7.11 -22.34
N LEU A 364 16.73 5.89 -21.94
CA LEU A 364 16.09 4.93 -22.84
C LEU A 364 14.67 5.37 -23.25
N ASN A 365 13.96 6.07 -22.37
CA ASN A 365 12.62 6.58 -22.66
C ASN A 365 12.62 7.83 -23.57
N SER A 366 13.76 8.48 -23.81
CA SER A 366 13.88 9.62 -24.73
C SER A 366 14.42 9.25 -26.11
N GLN A 367 14.93 8.02 -26.31
CA GLN A 367 15.47 7.53 -27.58
C GLN A 367 14.36 6.99 -28.51
N ASN A 368 14.69 6.75 -29.80
CA ASN A 368 13.78 6.22 -30.81
C ASN A 368 13.12 4.91 -30.33
N LYS A 369 11.79 4.96 -30.14
CA LYS A 369 11.04 3.88 -29.50
C LYS A 369 10.55 2.83 -30.48
N HIS A 370 10.76 1.56 -30.16
CA HIS A 370 10.07 0.45 -30.79
C HIS A 370 8.78 0.16 -30.04
N LEU A 371 7.67 0.77 -30.47
CA LEU A 371 6.38 0.72 -29.76
C LEU A 371 5.64 -0.63 -29.84
N ASN A 372 6.13 -1.57 -30.65
CA ASN A 372 5.54 -2.90 -30.75
C ASN A 372 6.03 -3.79 -29.59
N LEU A 373 5.10 -4.42 -28.86
CA LEU A 373 5.43 -5.36 -27.78
C LEU A 373 6.09 -6.65 -28.26
N THR A 374 5.98 -6.95 -29.56
CA THR A 374 6.56 -8.14 -30.16
C THR A 374 7.36 -7.74 -31.39
N LYS A 375 8.61 -8.21 -31.46
CA LYS A 375 9.48 -8.10 -32.63
C LYS A 375 9.52 -9.45 -33.35
N ARG A 376 9.05 -9.46 -34.60
CA ARG A 376 9.05 -10.65 -35.45
C ARG A 376 10.28 -10.67 -36.36
N PHE A 377 10.90 -11.84 -36.49
CA PHE A 377 12.07 -12.11 -37.32
C PHE A 377 11.68 -13.02 -38.49
N ARG A 378 12.44 -12.97 -39.57
CA ARG A 378 12.19 -13.83 -40.75
C ARG A 378 12.36 -15.32 -40.43
N SER A 379 13.28 -15.67 -39.54
CA SER A 379 13.53 -17.04 -39.09
C SER A 379 13.91 -17.09 -37.62
N VAL A 380 13.91 -18.28 -37.03
CA VAL A 380 14.41 -18.53 -35.68
C VAL A 380 15.92 -18.23 -35.60
N ASP A 381 16.69 -18.57 -36.63
CA ASP A 381 18.12 -18.26 -36.67
C ASP A 381 18.39 -16.76 -36.75
N GLY A 382 17.59 -16.02 -37.53
CA GLY A 382 17.69 -14.55 -37.58
C GLY A 382 17.42 -13.90 -36.23
N LYS A 383 16.50 -14.47 -35.45
CA LYS A 383 16.23 -14.06 -34.06
C LYS A 383 17.43 -14.34 -33.14
N ILE A 384 17.99 -15.55 -33.21
CA ILE A 384 19.13 -15.97 -32.38
C ILE A 384 20.36 -15.12 -32.70
N ASN A 385 20.68 -14.94 -33.98
CA ASN A 385 21.79 -14.10 -34.44
C ASN A 385 21.59 -12.65 -33.97
N PHE A 386 20.41 -12.06 -34.15
CA PHE A 386 20.13 -10.71 -33.64
C PHE A 386 20.41 -10.59 -32.13
N MET A 387 19.94 -11.53 -31.30
CA MET A 387 20.17 -11.47 -29.86
C MET A 387 21.63 -11.67 -29.48
N ARG A 388 22.33 -12.60 -30.14
CA ARG A 388 23.76 -12.85 -29.90
C ARG A 388 24.61 -11.63 -30.30
N ASP A 389 24.34 -11.06 -31.46
CA ASP A 389 25.19 -10.04 -32.05
C ASP A 389 24.97 -8.65 -31.39
N ASN A 390 23.75 -8.37 -30.90
CA ASN A 390 23.42 -7.08 -30.27
C ASN A 390 23.45 -7.10 -28.74
N TYR A 391 23.21 -8.26 -28.11
CA TYR A 391 23.11 -8.41 -26.65
C TYR A 391 23.88 -9.62 -26.09
N PRO A 392 25.17 -9.79 -26.45
CA PRO A 392 25.99 -10.91 -26.03
C PRO A 392 26.24 -10.95 -24.52
N GLU A 393 26.13 -9.81 -23.84
CA GLU A 393 26.54 -9.66 -22.46
C GLU A 393 25.60 -10.44 -21.50
N PRO A 394 26.15 -11.16 -20.50
CA PRO A 394 25.35 -11.83 -19.49
C PRO A 394 24.62 -10.80 -18.63
N ILE A 395 23.43 -11.14 -18.16
CA ILE A 395 22.69 -10.27 -17.24
C ILE A 395 23.29 -10.45 -15.85
N THR A 396 24.06 -9.45 -15.40
CA THR A 396 24.77 -9.49 -14.11
C THR A 396 23.96 -8.85 -12.99
N ASN A 397 23.10 -7.87 -13.29
CA ASN A 397 22.31 -7.16 -12.29
C ASN A 397 21.14 -8.01 -11.76
N GLU A 398 21.11 -8.26 -10.45
CA GLU A 398 20.08 -9.06 -9.77
C GLU A 398 18.65 -8.55 -9.98
N LEU A 399 18.45 -7.23 -10.02
CA LEU A 399 17.15 -6.62 -10.29
C LEU A 399 16.65 -6.98 -11.69
N ILE A 400 17.53 -6.90 -12.69
CA ILE A 400 17.18 -7.27 -14.07
C ILE A 400 16.96 -8.77 -14.17
N LYS A 401 17.76 -9.60 -13.49
CA LYS A 401 17.55 -11.06 -13.43
C LYS A 401 16.15 -11.41 -12.92
N ILE A 402 15.68 -10.73 -11.87
CA ILE A 402 14.32 -10.93 -11.33
C ILE A 402 13.26 -10.69 -12.40
N HIS A 403 13.36 -9.58 -13.16
CA HIS A 403 12.43 -9.30 -14.24
C HIS A 403 12.58 -10.29 -15.41
N MET A 404 13.81 -10.66 -15.77
CA MET A 404 14.13 -11.53 -16.91
C MET A 404 13.76 -12.99 -16.70
N TYR A 405 13.84 -13.52 -15.48
CA TYR A 405 13.46 -14.90 -15.16
C TYR A 405 12.02 -15.21 -15.60
N ASP A 406 11.12 -14.25 -15.43
CA ASP A 406 9.71 -14.38 -15.79
C ASP A 406 9.46 -14.29 -17.31
N PHE A 407 10.44 -13.78 -18.08
CA PHE A 407 10.43 -13.77 -19.55
C PHE A 407 11.13 -14.99 -20.16
N TRP A 408 12.21 -15.48 -19.55
CA TRP A 408 13.08 -16.51 -20.12
C TRP A 408 12.53 -17.93 -20.03
N LYS A 409 11.55 -18.20 -19.17
CA LYS A 409 10.95 -19.52 -19.03
C LYS A 409 10.32 -20.09 -20.31
N GLU A 410 10.16 -19.35 -21.42
CA GLU A 410 9.63 -19.92 -22.67
C GLU A 410 9.82 -19.10 -23.97
N GLY A 411 10.44 -17.91 -23.92
CA GLY A 411 10.57 -16.99 -25.08
C GLY A 411 11.41 -17.45 -26.27
N GLN A 412 11.73 -18.75 -26.39
CA GLN A 412 12.65 -19.25 -27.41
C GLN A 412 12.01 -20.05 -28.55
N LYS A 413 10.72 -20.43 -28.48
CA LYS A 413 10.16 -21.44 -29.39
C LYS A 413 9.77 -20.95 -30.80
N ASN A 414 9.63 -19.63 -31.04
CA ASN A 414 9.14 -19.08 -32.32
C ASN A 414 10.10 -18.02 -32.90
N ASN A 415 9.83 -17.48 -34.09
CA ASN A 415 10.58 -16.37 -34.71
C ASN A 415 10.23 -14.98 -34.14
N GLU A 416 9.76 -14.91 -32.90
CA GLU A 416 9.32 -13.67 -32.24
C GLU A 416 10.04 -13.47 -30.91
N ILE A 417 10.23 -12.21 -30.53
CA ILE A 417 10.75 -11.78 -29.21
C ILE A 417 9.80 -10.78 -28.60
N ASP A 418 9.53 -10.94 -27.31
CA ASP A 418 8.92 -9.89 -26.49
C ASP A 418 9.87 -8.70 -26.37
N SER A 419 9.47 -7.54 -26.88
CA SER A 419 10.31 -6.34 -26.92
C SER A 419 10.77 -5.89 -25.53
N ARG A 420 10.09 -6.30 -24.44
CA ARG A 420 10.55 -6.03 -23.07
C ARG A 420 11.84 -6.76 -22.72
N ILE A 421 12.11 -7.93 -23.32
CA ILE A 421 13.39 -8.64 -23.18
C ILE A 421 14.52 -7.81 -23.77
N ILE A 422 14.29 -7.23 -24.96
CA ILE A 422 15.23 -6.34 -25.63
C ILE A 422 15.49 -5.11 -24.75
N LEU A 423 14.42 -4.49 -24.24
CA LEU A 423 14.55 -3.33 -23.36
C LEU A 423 15.30 -3.64 -22.06
N LEU A 424 15.10 -4.82 -21.45
CA LEU A 424 15.86 -5.23 -20.26
C LEU A 424 17.34 -5.46 -20.57
N LYS A 425 17.66 -5.96 -21.76
CA LYS A 425 19.04 -6.11 -22.23
C LYS A 425 19.70 -4.75 -22.50
N GLU A 426 19.00 -3.82 -23.14
CA GLU A 426 19.44 -2.42 -23.28
C GLU A 426 19.65 -1.76 -21.91
N PHE A 427 18.73 -2.00 -20.97
CA PHE A 427 18.84 -1.52 -19.61
C PHE A 427 20.09 -2.09 -18.92
N ASN A 428 20.36 -3.40 -19.05
CA ASN A 428 21.55 -4.03 -18.46
C ASN A 428 22.85 -3.43 -19.01
N LYS A 429 22.94 -3.29 -20.34
CA LYS A 429 24.10 -2.72 -21.02
C LYS A 429 24.36 -1.28 -20.55
N ALA A 430 23.31 -0.47 -20.43
CA ALA A 430 23.42 0.89 -19.92
C ALA A 430 23.84 0.96 -18.45
N LEU A 431 23.37 0.03 -17.59
CA LEU A 431 23.81 -0.06 -16.20
C LEU A 431 25.30 -0.40 -16.09
N GLU A 432 25.80 -1.31 -16.91
CA GLU A 432 27.22 -1.73 -16.91
C GLU A 432 28.14 -0.59 -17.36
N ASN A 433 27.77 0.13 -18.42
CA ASN A 433 28.52 1.29 -18.90
C ASN A 433 28.55 2.45 -17.89
N ASN A 434 27.48 2.64 -17.12
CA ASN A 434 27.45 3.67 -16.07
C ASN A 434 28.29 3.31 -14.83
N LYS A 435 28.60 2.02 -14.62
CA LYS A 435 29.51 1.57 -13.55
C LYS A 435 30.98 1.79 -13.91
N THR A 436 31.37 1.55 -15.16
CA THR A 436 32.76 1.70 -15.62
C THR A 436 33.23 3.15 -15.63
N VAL A 437 32.34 4.12 -15.92
CA VAL A 437 32.67 5.56 -15.90
C VAL A 437 32.99 6.11 -14.49
N LYS A 438 32.50 5.45 -13.42
CA LYS A 438 32.76 5.87 -12.03
C LYS A 438 34.00 5.25 -11.39
N THR A 439 34.71 4.37 -12.09
CA THR A 439 35.98 3.80 -11.60
C THR A 439 37.11 4.45 -12.39
N PRO A 440 37.89 5.39 -11.82
CA PRO A 440 39.07 5.88 -12.52
C PRO A 440 39.99 4.69 -12.77
N ALA A 441 40.55 4.60 -13.98
CA ALA A 441 41.68 3.73 -14.24
C ALA A 441 42.76 4.04 -13.19
N LYS A 442 43.19 3.01 -12.46
CA LYS A 442 44.27 3.13 -11.48
C LYS A 442 45.59 3.43 -12.17
#